data_AF-A0A383ANI4-F1
#
_entry.id   AF-A0A383ANI4-F1
#
_cell.length_a   1.000
_cell.length_b   1.000
_cell.length_c   1.000
_cell.angle_alpha   90.00
_cell.angle_beta   90.00
_cell.angle_gamma   90.00
#
_symmetry.space_group_name_H-M   'P 1'
#
loop_
_entity.id
_entity.type
_entity.pdbx_description
1 polymer ?
#
loop_
_entity_poly.entity_id
_entity_poly.type
_entity_poly.pdbx_seq_one_letter_code
_entity_poly.pdbx_strand_id
1 'polypeptide(L)'
;MKTVQIILLLSLSLGICKEVKPLPLILSGPAGDKTLEMSSLAWAGETLLLMPQYPNDAKPLVYGIDKSIIKDRIKNPRVPIEPKEYSIQLKNLLDSVPGFQGFEAVCYVRGELY
;
A
#
# COMPACT_ATOMS: atom_id res chain seq x y z
N MET A 1 23.24 -22.03 -31.28
CA MET A 1 21.92 -21.36 -31.45
C MET A 1 21.38 -20.70 -30.17
N LYS A 2 21.60 -21.25 -28.96
CA LYS A 2 21.00 -20.72 -27.73
C LYS A 2 21.63 -19.41 -27.21
N THR A 3 22.94 -19.25 -27.29
CA THR A 3 23.66 -18.12 -26.68
C THR A 3 23.42 -16.78 -27.39
N VAL A 4 23.41 -16.77 -28.72
CA VAL A 4 23.18 -15.56 -29.52
C VAL A 4 21.75 -15.03 -29.35
N GLN A 5 20.76 -15.93 -29.27
CA GLN A 5 19.38 -15.54 -28.97
C GLN A 5 19.23 -14.96 -27.57
N ILE A 6 19.89 -15.54 -26.56
CA ILE A 6 19.86 -15.02 -25.18
C ILE A 6 20.50 -13.62 -25.11
N ILE A 7 21.65 -13.40 -25.76
CA ILE A 7 22.31 -12.09 -25.80
C ILE A 7 21.43 -11.06 -26.51
N LEU A 8 20.78 -11.45 -27.61
CA LEU A 8 19.85 -10.58 -28.35
C LEU A 8 18.62 -10.21 -27.50
N LEU A 9 18.05 -11.16 -26.76
CA LEU A 9 16.93 -10.92 -25.84
C LEU A 9 17.31 -9.99 -24.67
N LEU A 10 18.49 -10.19 -24.08
CA LEU A 10 19.01 -9.33 -23.01
C LEU A 10 19.23 -7.91 -23.51
N SER A 11 19.88 -7.75 -24.67
CA SER A 11 20.14 -6.42 -25.25
C SER A 11 18.86 -5.70 -25.70
N LEU A 12 17.84 -6.41 -26.19
CA LEU A 12 16.51 -5.83 -26.42
C LEU A 12 15.84 -5.40 -25.11
N SER A 13 15.95 -6.20 -24.04
CA SER A 13 15.30 -5.90 -22.76
C SER A 13 15.82 -4.59 -22.15
N LEU A 14 17.13 -4.32 -22.29
CA LEU A 14 17.76 -3.06 -21.87
C LEU A 14 17.23 -1.83 -22.63
N GLY A 15 16.84 -2.00 -23.89
CA GLY A 15 16.28 -0.92 -24.71
C GLY A 15 14.80 -0.65 -24.48
N ILE A 16 14.07 -1.61 -23.88
CA ILE A 16 12.61 -1.53 -23.66
C ILE A 16 12.29 -1.18 -22.20
N CYS A 17 13.18 -1.52 -21.25
CA CYS A 17 13.04 -1.15 -19.85
C CYS A 17 13.33 0.35 -19.65
N LYS A 18 12.27 1.16 -19.56
CA LYS A 18 12.36 2.57 -19.17
C LYS A 18 11.87 2.72 -17.74
N GLU A 19 12.72 3.24 -16.86
CA GLU A 19 12.29 3.68 -15.53
C GLU A 19 11.21 4.76 -15.67
N VAL A 20 10.12 4.61 -14.91
CA VAL A 20 9.02 5.57 -14.89
C VAL A 20 8.98 6.19 -13.51
N LYS A 21 8.98 7.53 -13.45
CA LYS A 21 8.81 8.23 -12.19
C LYS A 21 7.44 7.88 -11.60
N PRO A 22 7.35 7.56 -10.30
CA PRO A 22 6.07 7.33 -9.67
C PRO A 22 5.20 8.58 -9.77
N LEU A 23 3.91 8.39 -9.99
CA LEU A 23 2.91 9.45 -9.93
C LEU A 23 2.44 9.58 -8.47
N PRO A 24 2.81 10.65 -7.74
CA PRO A 24 2.36 10.81 -6.37
C PRO A 24 0.87 11.13 -6.33
N LEU A 25 0.14 10.41 -5.49
CA LEU A 25 -1.24 10.73 -5.13
C LEU A 25 -1.23 11.30 -3.71
N ILE A 26 -1.82 12.48 -3.54
CA ILE A 26 -1.78 13.22 -2.26
C ILE A 26 -2.89 12.68 -1.36
N LEU A 27 -2.54 12.29 -0.13
CA LEU A 27 -3.52 11.96 0.90
C LEU A 27 -3.86 13.22 1.73
N SER A 28 -5.12 13.35 2.12
CA SER A 28 -5.63 14.36 3.04
C SER A 28 -6.36 13.71 4.21
N GLY A 29 -6.82 14.53 5.17
CA GLY A 29 -7.42 14.03 6.40
C GLY A 29 -6.38 13.33 7.30
N PRO A 30 -6.81 12.50 8.25
CA PRO A 30 -5.92 11.82 9.19
C PRO A 30 -4.85 10.97 8.51
N ALA A 31 -5.20 10.26 7.43
CA ALA A 31 -4.25 9.44 6.66
C ALA A 31 -3.16 10.25 5.92
N GLY A 32 -3.33 11.57 5.81
CA GLY A 32 -2.34 12.49 5.24
C GLY A 32 -1.22 12.87 6.23
N ASP A 33 -1.35 12.51 7.51
CA ASP A 33 -0.30 12.72 8.50
C ASP A 33 0.89 11.79 8.21
N LYS A 34 2.05 12.39 7.93
CA LYS A 34 3.27 11.66 7.60
C LYS A 34 3.83 10.87 8.78
N THR A 35 3.46 11.23 10.01
CA THR A 35 3.91 10.53 11.22
C THR A 35 3.26 9.15 11.39
N LEU A 36 2.19 8.86 10.66
CA LEU A 36 1.56 7.53 10.66
C LEU A 36 2.40 6.46 9.99
N GLU A 37 3.34 6.85 9.12
CA GLU A 37 4.26 5.94 8.41
C GLU A 37 3.52 4.75 7.78
N MET A 38 2.79 5.00 6.69
CA MET A 38 2.09 3.92 5.97
C MET A 38 3.10 2.89 5.45
N SER A 39 3.10 1.71 6.04
CA SER A 39 4.09 0.65 5.83
C SER A 39 3.58 -0.46 4.93
N SER A 40 2.26 -0.66 4.85
CA SER A 40 1.69 -1.78 4.10
C SER A 40 0.44 -1.43 3.31
N LEU A 41 0.24 -2.19 2.22
CA LEU A 41 -0.86 -2.04 1.27
C LEU A 41 -1.45 -3.40 0.92
N ALA A 42 -2.79 -3.53 0.95
CA ALA A 42 -3.49 -4.73 0.49
C ALA A 42 -4.82 -4.42 -0.16
N TRP A 43 -5.23 -5.25 -1.12
CA TRP A 43 -6.56 -5.15 -1.73
C TRP A 43 -7.61 -5.93 -0.94
N ALA A 44 -8.68 -5.26 -0.55
CA ALA A 44 -9.91 -5.84 -0.05
C ALA A 44 -11.02 -5.62 -1.08
N GLY A 45 -11.13 -6.56 -2.04
CA GLY A 45 -12.03 -6.40 -3.18
C GLY A 45 -11.66 -5.18 -4.03
N GLU A 46 -12.51 -4.15 -4.02
CA GLU A 46 -12.29 -2.90 -4.77
C GLU A 46 -11.69 -1.78 -3.92
N THR A 47 -11.35 -2.03 -2.65
CA THR A 47 -10.75 -1.03 -1.76
C THR A 47 -9.28 -1.38 -1.51
N LEU A 48 -8.38 -0.43 -1.76
CA LEU A 48 -6.97 -0.51 -1.36
C LEU A 48 -6.87 -0.07 0.10
N LEU A 49 -6.43 -0.97 0.96
CA LEU A 49 -6.15 -0.72 2.37
C LEU A 49 -4.72 -0.21 2.54
N LEU A 50 -4.54 0.74 3.44
CA LEU A 50 -3.27 1.34 3.85
C LEU A 50 -3.15 1.18 5.36
N MET A 51 -2.09 0.49 5.78
CA MET A 51 -1.80 0.20 7.18
C MET A 51 -0.67 1.11 7.68
N PRO A 52 -0.89 1.89 8.75
CA PRO A 52 0.17 2.55 9.50
C PRO A 52 1.15 1.53 10.11
N GLN A 53 2.42 1.89 10.22
CA GLN A 53 3.41 1.05 10.91
C GLN A 53 3.08 0.91 12.40
N TYR A 54 2.63 2.01 13.02
CA TYR A 54 2.29 2.09 14.45
C TYR A 54 0.86 2.61 14.63
N PRO A 55 -0.17 1.79 14.36
CA PRO A 55 -1.55 2.17 14.64
C PRO A 55 -1.74 2.48 16.14
N ASN A 56 -2.64 3.39 16.47
CA ASN A 56 -2.94 3.73 17.87
C ASN A 56 -3.57 2.53 18.59
N ASP A 57 -2.96 2.06 19.68
CA ASP A 57 -3.43 0.88 20.42
C ASP A 57 -4.85 0.99 20.97
N ALA A 58 -5.27 2.18 21.40
CA ALA A 58 -6.60 2.42 21.96
C ALA A 58 -7.69 2.49 20.87
N LYS A 59 -7.33 2.94 19.67
CA LYS A 59 -8.24 3.02 18.52
C LYS A 59 -7.46 2.72 17.24
N PRO A 60 -7.14 1.45 16.97
CA PRO A 60 -6.31 1.09 15.83
C PRO A 60 -7.13 1.21 14.54
N LEU A 61 -6.54 1.87 13.56
CA LEU A 61 -7.19 2.21 12.30
C LEU A 61 -6.38 1.69 11.12
N VAL A 62 -7.11 1.26 10.10
CA VAL A 62 -6.64 1.07 8.72
C VAL A 62 -7.41 2.02 7.84
N TYR A 63 -6.74 2.53 6.81
CA TYR A 63 -7.31 3.47 5.87
C TYR A 63 -7.65 2.76 4.56
N GLY A 64 -8.72 3.16 3.89
CA GLY A 64 -9.15 2.52 2.63
C GLY A 64 -9.47 3.52 1.53
N ILE A 65 -9.06 3.20 0.31
CA ILE A 65 -9.32 3.99 -0.89
C ILE A 65 -9.96 3.09 -1.96
N ASP A 66 -11.13 3.47 -2.44
CA ASP A 66 -11.81 2.72 -3.50
C ASP A 66 -11.05 2.85 -4.84
N LYS A 67 -10.96 1.75 -5.60
CA LYS A 67 -10.24 1.66 -6.87
C LYS A 67 -10.72 2.68 -7.89
N SER A 68 -12.00 3.00 -7.89
CA SER A 68 -12.59 4.05 -8.73
C SER A 68 -11.98 5.42 -8.43
N ILE A 69 -11.75 5.76 -7.16
CA ILE A 69 -11.12 7.00 -6.73
C ILE A 69 -9.65 7.04 -7.18
N ILE A 70 -8.91 5.93 -7.03
CA ILE A 70 -7.52 5.84 -7.49
C ILE A 70 -7.44 6.08 -9.00
N LYS A 71 -8.33 5.44 -9.78
CA LYS A 71 -8.43 5.64 -11.24
C LYS A 71 -8.75 7.08 -11.63
N ASP A 72 -9.63 7.75 -10.88
CA ASP A 72 -9.91 9.18 -11.07
C ASP A 72 -8.67 10.04 -10.76
N ARG A 73 -7.98 9.79 -9.65
CA ARG A 73 -6.80 10.57 -9.24
C ARG A 73 -5.58 10.35 -10.12
N ILE A 74 -5.43 9.19 -10.76
CA ILE A 74 -4.40 9.02 -11.80
C ILE A 74 -4.58 10.03 -12.93
N LYS A 75 -5.83 10.38 -13.27
CA LYS A 75 -6.15 11.43 -14.26
C LYS A 75 -6.04 12.84 -13.68
N ASN A 76 -6.30 12.99 -12.38
CA ASN A 76 -6.34 14.26 -11.65
C ASN A 76 -5.47 14.26 -10.37
N PRO A 77 -4.13 14.11 -10.48
CA PRO A 77 -3.26 13.76 -9.35
C PRO A 77 -3.08 14.86 -8.30
N ARG A 78 -3.44 16.11 -8.63
CA ARG A 78 -3.38 17.24 -7.70
C ARG A 78 -4.56 17.26 -6.72
N VAL A 79 -5.63 16.53 -7.01
CA VAL A 79 -6.81 16.49 -6.14
C VAL A 79 -6.56 15.46 -5.04
N PRO A 80 -6.56 15.85 -3.75
CA PRO A 80 -6.27 14.93 -2.66
C PRO A 80 -7.29 13.79 -2.55
N ILE A 81 -6.87 12.68 -1.95
CA ILE A 81 -7.71 11.57 -1.53
C ILE A 81 -7.83 11.66 -0.02
N GLU A 82 -9.05 11.67 0.50
CA GLU A 82 -9.31 11.43 1.91
C GLU A 82 -9.75 9.96 2.07
N PRO A 83 -8.87 9.07 2.56
CA PRO A 83 -9.21 7.67 2.75
C PRO A 83 -10.28 7.48 3.82
N LYS A 84 -11.09 6.44 3.67
CA LYS A 84 -12.06 6.02 4.69
C LYS A 84 -11.34 5.34 5.85
N GLU A 85 -11.80 5.57 7.08
CA GLU A 85 -11.28 4.90 8.26
C GLU A 85 -12.01 3.59 8.53
N TYR A 86 -11.26 2.54 8.84
CA TYR A 86 -11.75 1.24 9.27
C TYR A 86 -11.11 0.91 10.61
N SER A 87 -11.93 0.77 11.65
CA SER A 87 -11.43 0.28 12.95
C SER A 87 -11.11 -1.21 12.86
N ILE A 88 -9.95 -1.58 13.38
CA ILE A 88 -9.50 -2.98 13.41
C ILE A 88 -9.34 -3.46 14.85
N GLN A 89 -9.10 -4.75 15.03
CA GLN A 89 -8.73 -5.32 16.32
C GLN A 89 -7.33 -5.88 16.21
N LEU A 90 -6.37 -5.28 16.91
CA LEU A 90 -4.99 -5.72 16.83
C LEU A 90 -4.70 -7.01 17.61
N LYS A 91 -5.67 -7.51 18.40
CA LYS A 91 -5.46 -8.59 19.39
C LYS A 91 -4.21 -8.29 20.24
N ASN A 92 -3.78 -9.18 21.13
CA ASN A 92 -2.56 -8.94 21.92
C ASN A 92 -1.29 -9.17 21.06
N LEU A 93 -1.32 -8.85 19.76
CA LEU A 93 -0.28 -9.20 18.80
C LEU A 93 1.04 -8.49 19.13
N LEU A 94 0.93 -7.22 19.55
CA LEU A 94 2.06 -6.38 19.98
C LEU A 94 2.87 -7.05 21.10
N ASP A 95 2.19 -7.64 22.07
CA ASP A 95 2.81 -8.30 23.22
C ASP A 95 3.22 -9.75 22.91
N SER A 96 2.71 -10.33 21.83
CA SER A 96 2.91 -11.74 21.49
C SER A 96 4.21 -12.04 20.74
N VAL A 97 4.83 -11.02 20.13
CA VAL A 97 6.03 -11.17 19.30
C VAL A 97 7.19 -10.40 19.93
N PRO A 98 8.18 -11.08 20.52
CA PRO A 98 9.36 -10.42 21.07
C PRO A 98 10.09 -9.60 20.02
N GLY A 99 10.32 -8.31 20.32
CA GLY A 99 10.99 -7.39 19.40
C GLY A 99 10.11 -6.88 18.26
N PHE A 100 8.78 -6.91 18.40
CA PHE A 100 7.87 -6.29 17.44
C PHE A 100 8.17 -4.79 17.26
N GLN A 101 8.33 -4.35 16.00
CA GLN A 101 8.68 -2.97 15.63
C GLN A 101 7.70 -2.39 14.59
N GLY A 102 6.42 -2.73 14.73
CA GLY A 102 5.36 -2.22 13.88
C GLY A 102 4.90 -3.22 12.81
N PHE A 103 3.79 -2.88 12.17
CA PHE A 103 3.19 -3.68 11.12
C PHE A 103 3.87 -3.36 9.79
N GLU A 104 4.37 -4.37 9.08
CA GLU A 104 4.97 -4.22 7.73
C GLU A 104 4.13 -4.91 6.65
N ALA A 105 3.16 -5.72 7.08
CA ALA A 105 2.29 -6.50 6.22
C ALA A 105 0.85 -6.38 6.70
N VAL A 106 -0.07 -6.37 5.74
CA VAL A 106 -1.50 -6.56 5.97
C VAL A 106 -2.05 -7.48 4.88
N CYS A 107 -2.96 -8.37 5.25
CA CYS A 107 -3.62 -9.29 4.33
C CYS A 107 -5.13 -9.27 4.55
N TYR A 108 -5.90 -9.25 3.47
CA TYR A 108 -7.35 -9.38 3.53
C TYR A 108 -7.77 -10.73 2.96
N VAL A 109 -8.40 -11.57 3.78
CA VAL A 109 -8.81 -12.92 3.41
C VAL A 109 -10.25 -13.15 3.85
N ARG A 110 -11.14 -13.33 2.88
CA ARG A 110 -12.54 -13.80 3.09
C ARG A 110 -13.34 -12.98 4.12
N GLY A 111 -13.19 -11.65 4.15
CA GLY A 111 -13.91 -10.80 5.10
C GLY A 111 -13.07 -10.32 6.27
N GLU A 112 -11.93 -10.96 6.52
CA GLU A 112 -11.09 -10.74 7.68
C GLU A 112 -9.77 -10.07 7.28
N LEU A 113 -9.24 -9.24 8.19
CA LEU A 113 -7.95 -8.58 8.06
C LEU A 113 -6.93 -9.22 9.01
N TYR A 114 -5.73 -9.49 8.51
CA TYR A 114 -4.60 -10.10 9.23
C TYR A 114 -3.34 -9.26 9.08
#